data_AF-A0A7S3WDA7-F1
#
_entry.id   AF-A0A7S3WDA7-F1
#
_cell.length_a   1.000
_cell.length_b   1.000
_cell.length_c   1.000
_cell.angle_alpha   90.00
_cell.angle_beta   90.00
_cell.angle_gamma   90.00
#
_symmetry.space_group_name_H-M   'P 1'
#
loop_
_entity.id
_entity.type
_entity.pdbx_description
1 polymer ?
#
loop_
_entity_poly.entity_id
_entity_poly.type
_entity_poly.pdbx_seq_one_letter_code
_entity_poly.pdbx_strand_id
1 'polypeptide(L)'
;EDVIDVGELPDVARGQVGRESLSEEQNAAVEMATKLAAQAEACGRPLARGDGEGGNDTAEARDRMRKKVRTIARMARMFKTLRQENETVIRLKGVCPGHKLKPGLLLAGKERLTSELELFGYAVDIDAVNEKRPEGEGNEAAAAADECVRSRHRPATRDFAEDNSPADYDKGS
;
A
#
# COMPACT_ATOMS: atom_id res chain seq x y z
N GLU A 1 -37.79 -1.78 20.32
CA GLU A 1 -37.57 -0.33 20.10
C GLU A 1 -38.45 0.39 21.10
N ASP A 2 -37.90 0.75 22.25
CA ASP A 2 -38.64 1.54 23.23
C ASP A 2 -38.33 3.01 22.92
N VAL A 3 -39.26 3.65 22.20
CA VAL A 3 -39.25 5.09 21.98
C VAL A 3 -39.52 5.72 23.34
N ILE A 4 -38.47 6.26 23.96
CA ILE A 4 -38.60 7.08 25.16
C ILE A 4 -39.32 8.36 24.71
N ASP A 5 -40.60 8.47 25.05
CA ASP A 5 -41.37 9.71 24.90
C ASP A 5 -40.83 10.72 25.90
N VAL A 6 -39.87 11.53 25.46
CA VAL A 6 -39.32 12.64 26.24
C VAL A 6 -40.37 13.74 26.19
N GLY A 7 -41.33 13.67 27.11
CA GLY A 7 -42.39 14.65 27.28
C GLY A 7 -41.83 16.08 27.24
N GLU A 8 -42.55 16.96 26.54
CA GLU A 8 -42.16 18.36 26.35
C GLU A 8 -41.88 19.01 27.73
N LEU A 9 -40.66 19.52 27.90
CA LEU A 9 -40.24 20.14 29.15
C LEU A 9 -41.21 21.28 29.51
N PRO A 10 -41.59 21.41 30.80
CA PRO A 10 -42.60 22.36 31.22
C PRO A 10 -42.21 23.80 30.85
N ASP A 11 -43.18 24.58 30.39
CA ASP A 11 -43.01 25.94 29.84
C ASP A 11 -42.27 26.93 30.76
N VAL A 12 -42.15 26.62 32.05
CA VAL A 12 -41.33 27.37 33.02
C VAL A 12 -39.84 27.42 32.65
N ALA A 13 -39.33 26.50 31.84
CA ALA A 13 -37.94 26.51 31.38
C ALA A 13 -37.70 27.39 30.14
N ARG A 14 -38.75 27.77 29.41
CA ARG A 14 -38.67 28.64 28.23
C ARG A 14 -38.66 30.11 28.69
N GLY A 15 -37.48 30.62 29.02
CA GLY A 15 -37.28 32.07 29.24
C GLY A 15 -36.48 32.48 30.47
N GLN A 16 -36.03 31.54 31.31
CA GLN A 16 -35.09 31.85 32.39
C GLN A 16 -33.66 31.89 31.86
N VAL A 17 -33.22 33.06 31.39
CA VAL A 17 -31.84 33.31 30.93
C VAL A 17 -30.88 33.69 32.07
N GLY A 18 -31.40 34.01 33.26
CA GLY A 18 -30.60 34.30 34.45
C GLY A 18 -30.58 33.14 35.43
N ARG A 19 -29.38 32.68 35.81
CA ARG A 19 -29.18 31.74 36.92
C ARG A 19 -28.40 32.44 38.03
N GLU A 20 -28.89 32.40 39.27
CA GLU A 20 -28.21 32.98 40.44
C GLU A 20 -26.83 32.36 40.72
N SER A 21 -26.60 31.15 40.23
CA SER A 21 -25.33 30.43 40.37
C SER A 21 -24.22 30.91 39.42
N LEU A 22 -24.52 31.82 38.49
CA LEU A 22 -23.58 32.30 37.47
C LEU A 22 -23.27 33.78 37.70
N SER A 23 -22.03 34.18 37.37
CA SER A 23 -21.67 35.59 37.45
C SER A 23 -22.47 36.43 36.45
N GLU A 24 -22.59 37.73 36.71
CA GLU A 24 -23.33 38.65 35.84
C GLU A 24 -22.82 38.64 34.40
N GLU A 25 -21.51 38.54 34.20
CA GLU A 25 -20.90 38.44 32.88
C GLU A 25 -21.27 37.13 32.15
N GLN A 26 -21.33 36.02 32.89
CA GLN A 26 -21.71 34.72 32.32
C GLN A 26 -23.19 34.70 31.93
N ASN A 27 -24.06 35.30 32.75
CA ASN A 27 -25.48 35.44 32.45
C ASN A 27 -25.70 36.35 31.22
N ALA A 28 -24.95 37.45 31.10
CA ALA A 28 -25.00 38.32 29.93
C ALA A 28 -24.56 37.58 28.64
N ALA A 29 -23.54 36.72 28.71
CA ALA A 29 -23.10 35.93 27.57
C ALA A 29 -24.17 34.92 27.11
N VAL A 30 -24.86 34.27 28.06
CA VAL A 30 -25.97 33.34 27.76
C VAL A 30 -27.15 34.09 27.12
N GLU A 31 -27.45 35.30 27.59
CA GLU A 31 -28.48 36.15 26.99
C GLU A 31 -28.12 36.58 25.56
N MET A 32 -26.86 36.94 25.31
CA MET A 32 -26.39 37.29 23.97
C MET A 32 -26.42 36.08 23.03
N ALA A 33 -26.02 34.90 23.50
CA ALA A 33 -26.05 33.66 22.72
C ALA A 33 -27.47 33.24 22.34
N THR A 34 -28.43 33.35 23.27
CA THR A 34 -29.84 33.05 23.00
C THR A 34 -30.46 34.03 22.01
N LYS A 35 -30.10 35.33 22.07
CA LYS A 35 -30.49 36.32 21.05
C LYS A 35 -29.91 36.01 19.67
N LEU A 36 -28.64 35.63 19.59
CA LEU A 36 -28.00 35.25 18.32
C LEU A 36 -28.63 33.98 17.72
N ALA A 37 -28.96 32.99 18.55
CA ALA A 37 -29.66 31.78 18.11
C ALA A 37 -31.05 32.12 17.54
N ALA A 38 -31.84 32.96 18.23
CA ALA A 38 -33.14 33.41 17.74
C ALA A 38 -33.03 34.20 16.43
N GLN A 39 -31.99 35.02 16.26
CA GLN A 39 -31.72 35.73 14.99
C GLN A 39 -31.33 34.78 13.86
N ALA A 40 -30.56 33.73 14.16
CA ALA A 40 -30.19 32.69 13.18
C ALA A 40 -31.42 31.90 12.72
N GLU A 41 -32.39 31.66 13.59
CA GLU A 41 -33.65 31.00 13.20
C GLU A 41 -34.61 31.92 12.45
N ALA A 42 -34.68 33.21 12.80
CA ALA A 42 -35.51 34.20 12.10
C ALA A 42 -35.00 34.49 10.67
N CYS A 43 -33.68 34.47 10.48
CA CYS A 43 -33.04 34.56 9.18
C CYS A 43 -32.84 33.15 8.61
N GLY A 44 -33.93 32.45 8.29
CA GLY A 44 -33.90 31.12 7.68
C GLY A 44 -33.07 31.10 6.39
N ARG A 45 -31.79 30.74 6.50
CA ARG A 45 -30.93 30.42 5.36
C ARG A 45 -30.29 29.07 5.59
N PRO A 46 -30.59 28.04 4.77
CA PRO A 46 -29.74 26.87 4.74
C PRO A 46 -28.38 27.34 4.23
N LEU A 47 -27.31 26.77 4.76
CA LEU A 47 -25.92 27.02 4.36
C LEU A 47 -25.72 26.70 2.88
N ALA A 48 -26.12 27.64 2.01
CA ALA A 48 -25.90 27.59 0.59
C ALA A 48 -24.42 27.88 0.36
N ARG A 49 -23.69 26.80 0.08
CA ARG A 49 -22.50 26.70 -0.77
C ARG A 49 -22.03 28.07 -1.27
N GLY A 50 -20.87 28.50 -0.80
CA GLY A 50 -20.26 29.77 -1.15
C GLY A 50 -20.06 29.91 -2.66
N ASP A 51 -20.95 30.69 -3.28
CA ASP A 51 -20.70 31.31 -4.56
C ASP A 51 -20.18 32.73 -4.28
N GLY A 52 -18.89 32.90 -4.54
CA GLY A 52 -18.14 34.12 -4.25
C GLY A 52 -18.62 35.29 -5.09
N GLU A 53 -19.24 36.26 -4.43
CA GLU A 53 -19.54 37.57 -4.99
C GLU A 53 -18.37 38.51 -4.71
N GLY A 54 -17.67 38.95 -5.77
CA GLY A 54 -16.50 39.82 -5.67
C GLY A 54 -16.01 40.30 -7.05
N GLY A 55 -16.86 41.02 -7.78
CA GLY A 55 -16.76 41.26 -9.23
C GLY A 55 -15.56 42.04 -9.80
N ASN A 56 -14.49 42.35 -9.04
CA ASN A 56 -13.26 42.92 -9.63
C ASN A 56 -11.96 42.33 -9.05
N ASP A 57 -11.90 42.02 -7.75
CA ASP A 57 -10.78 41.23 -7.18
C ASP A 57 -10.77 39.76 -7.64
N THR A 58 -11.92 39.23 -8.08
CA THR A 58 -12.04 37.84 -8.55
C THR A 58 -11.42 37.62 -9.92
N ALA A 59 -11.39 38.60 -10.83
CA ALA A 59 -10.78 38.40 -12.15
C ALA A 59 -9.26 38.21 -12.02
N GLU A 60 -8.61 39.11 -11.28
CA GLU A 60 -7.18 39.00 -10.97
C GLU A 60 -6.88 37.82 -10.04
N ALA A 61 -7.72 37.53 -9.05
CA ALA A 61 -7.55 36.34 -8.20
C ALA A 61 -7.71 35.04 -8.99
N ARG A 62 -8.67 34.98 -9.93
CA ARG A 62 -8.88 33.84 -10.83
C ARG A 62 -7.70 33.68 -11.79
N ASP A 63 -7.15 34.77 -12.30
CA ASP A 63 -5.96 34.70 -13.16
C ASP A 63 -4.69 34.33 -12.39
N ARG A 64 -4.53 34.81 -11.15
CA ARG A 64 -3.51 34.34 -10.21
C ARG A 64 -3.66 32.84 -9.93
N MET A 65 -4.87 32.35 -9.69
CA MET A 65 -5.15 30.93 -9.45
C MET A 65 -4.86 30.09 -10.69
N ARG A 66 -5.30 30.52 -11.88
CA ARG A 66 -4.98 29.86 -13.16
C ARG A 66 -3.48 29.79 -13.40
N LYS A 67 -2.75 30.86 -13.08
CA LYS A 67 -1.29 30.89 -13.19
C LYS A 67 -0.64 29.89 -12.23
N LYS A 68 -1.09 29.81 -10.97
CA LYS A 68 -0.65 28.80 -9.99
C LYS A 68 -0.89 27.38 -10.49
N VAL A 69 -2.10 27.08 -10.97
CA VAL A 69 -2.47 25.76 -11.50
C VAL A 69 -1.63 25.39 -12.72
N ARG A 70 -1.43 26.32 -13.67
CA ARG A 70 -0.56 26.08 -14.84
C ARG A 70 0.89 25.81 -14.43
N THR A 71 1.40 26.53 -13.43
CA THR A 71 2.74 26.29 -12.90
C THR A 71 2.83 24.90 -12.28
N ILE A 72 1.88 24.51 -11.43
CA ILE A 72 1.84 23.17 -10.83
C ILE A 72 1.73 22.09 -11.91
N ALA A 73 0.91 22.29 -12.94
CA ALA A 73 0.78 21.36 -14.05
C ALA A 73 2.09 21.19 -14.85
N ARG A 74 2.84 22.28 -15.04
CA ARG A 74 4.19 22.22 -15.65
C ARG A 74 5.17 21.48 -14.73
N MET A 75 5.16 21.79 -13.43
CA MET A 75 5.97 21.12 -12.42
C MET A 75 5.69 19.62 -12.39
N ALA A 76 4.42 19.20 -12.41
CA ALA A 76 4.03 17.79 -12.42
C ALA A 76 4.61 17.04 -13.64
N ARG A 77 4.62 17.66 -14.82
CA ARG A 77 5.23 17.07 -16.02
C ARG A 77 6.75 16.93 -15.88
N MET A 78 7.42 17.95 -15.34
CA MET A 78 8.87 17.88 -15.09
C MET A 78 9.22 16.83 -14.04
N PHE A 79 8.46 16.75 -12.95
CA PHE A 79 8.65 15.73 -11.91
C PHE A 79 8.39 14.31 -12.44
N LYS A 80 7.41 14.13 -13.33
CA LYS A 80 7.18 12.85 -14.00
C LYS A 80 8.42 12.41 -14.79
N THR A 81 8.95 13.28 -15.64
CA THR A 81 10.17 12.96 -16.41
C THR A 81 11.34 12.70 -15.48
N LEU A 82 11.60 13.59 -14.51
CA LEU A 82 12.71 13.43 -13.58
C LEU A 82 12.65 12.10 -12.83
N ARG A 83 11.45 11.68 -12.40
CA ARG A 83 11.26 10.40 -11.73
C ARG A 83 11.52 9.22 -12.68
N GLN A 84 10.96 9.24 -13.89
CA GLN A 84 11.15 8.17 -14.88
C GLN A 84 12.64 8.01 -15.28
N GLU A 85 13.33 9.13 -15.50
CA GLU A 85 14.76 9.11 -15.83
C GLU A 85 15.60 8.62 -14.64
N ASN A 86 15.26 9.06 -13.41
CA ASN A 86 15.96 8.63 -12.20
C ASN A 86 15.79 7.13 -11.92
N GLU A 87 14.57 6.60 -12.05
CA GLU A 87 14.30 5.16 -11.90
C GLU A 87 15.09 4.32 -12.92
N THR A 88 15.25 4.81 -14.15
CA THR A 88 16.05 4.15 -15.18
C THR A 88 17.54 4.15 -14.80
N VAL A 89 18.06 5.28 -14.32
CA VAL A 89 19.43 5.40 -13.83
C VAL A 89 19.69 4.53 -12.59
N ILE A 90 18.77 4.48 -11.63
CA ILE A 90 18.88 3.66 -10.42
C ILE A 90 18.91 2.17 -10.80
N ARG A 91 17.99 1.71 -11.66
CA ARG A 91 17.98 0.33 -12.14
C ARG A 91 19.29 -0.05 -12.79
N LEU A 92 19.81 0.80 -13.68
CA LEU A 92 21.08 0.56 -14.36
C LEU A 92 22.28 0.55 -13.39
N LYS A 93 22.30 1.44 -12.39
CA LYS A 93 23.31 1.42 -11.31
C LYS A 93 23.22 0.15 -10.45
N GLY A 94 22.03 -0.43 -10.29
CA GLY A 94 21.82 -1.67 -9.55
C GLY A 94 22.47 -2.88 -10.22
N VAL A 95 22.50 -2.92 -11.57
CA VAL A 95 23.10 -4.02 -12.34
C VAL A 95 24.57 -3.81 -12.67
N CYS A 96 25.07 -2.56 -12.65
CA CYS A 96 26.47 -2.28 -12.94
C CYS A 96 27.39 -2.70 -11.78
N PRO A 97 28.51 -3.42 -12.05
CA PRO A 97 29.46 -3.79 -11.01
C PRO A 97 30.05 -2.53 -10.38
N GLY A 98 30.04 -2.47 -9.05
CA GLY A 98 30.55 -1.32 -8.29
C GLY A 98 29.60 -0.11 -8.22
N HIS A 99 28.31 -0.28 -8.54
CA HIS A 99 27.24 0.72 -8.36
C HIS A 99 27.46 2.07 -9.07
N LYS A 100 28.35 2.11 -10.05
CA LYS A 100 28.71 3.29 -10.83
C LYS A 100 28.43 3.04 -12.30
N LEU A 101 27.89 4.05 -12.97
CA LEU A 101 27.71 4.01 -14.42
C LEU A 101 29.05 4.25 -15.11
N LYS A 102 29.22 3.66 -16.29
CA LYS A 102 30.35 3.97 -17.18
C LYS A 102 30.38 5.48 -17.45
N PRO A 103 31.56 6.14 -17.41
CA PRO A 103 31.66 7.55 -17.70
C PRO A 103 31.15 7.84 -19.12
N GLY A 104 30.46 8.97 -19.31
CA GLY A 104 29.87 9.34 -20.60
C GLY A 104 28.55 8.65 -20.93
N LEU A 105 28.10 7.67 -20.16
CA LEU A 105 26.86 6.95 -20.46
C LEU A 105 25.61 7.83 -20.33
N LEU A 106 25.58 8.70 -19.32
CA LEU A 106 24.49 9.68 -19.17
C LEU A 106 24.50 10.74 -20.28
N LEU A 107 25.68 11.05 -20.84
CA LEU A 107 25.83 12.02 -21.92
C LEU A 107 25.30 11.47 -23.24
N ALA A 108 25.40 10.15 -23.45
CA ALA A 108 24.83 9.46 -24.60
C ALA A 108 23.29 9.45 -24.63
N GLY A 109 22.64 9.87 -23.54
CA GLY A 109 21.20 10.07 -23.47
C GLY A 109 20.41 8.80 -23.13
N LYS A 110 19.07 8.94 -23.19
CA LYS A 110 18.12 7.94 -22.70
C LYS A 110 18.16 6.61 -23.46
N GLU A 111 18.28 6.67 -24.78
CA GLU A 111 18.30 5.48 -25.66
C GLU A 111 19.44 4.54 -25.30
N ARG A 112 20.59 5.11 -24.95
CA ARG A 112 21.75 4.33 -24.54
C ARG A 112 21.54 3.68 -23.17
N LEU A 113 20.86 4.36 -22.25
CA LEU A 113 20.55 3.81 -20.93
C LEU A 113 19.58 2.63 -21.02
N THR A 114 18.56 2.71 -21.88
CA THR A 114 17.62 1.61 -22.11
C THR A 114 18.29 0.44 -22.81
N SER A 115 19.08 0.71 -23.85
CA SER A 115 19.81 -0.33 -24.59
C SER A 115 20.82 -1.07 -23.72
N GLU A 116 21.58 -0.38 -22.86
CA GLU A 116 22.50 -1.08 -21.94
C GLU A 116 21.73 -1.91 -20.91
N LEU A 117 20.58 -1.42 -20.42
CA LEU A 117 19.74 -2.17 -19.48
C LEU A 117 19.19 -3.45 -20.10
N GLU A 118 18.75 -3.40 -21.36
CA GLU A 118 18.33 -4.57 -22.15
C GLU A 118 19.50 -5.53 -22.38
N LEU A 119 20.69 -5.00 -22.71
CA LEU A 119 21.90 -5.80 -22.90
C LEU A 119 22.31 -6.53 -21.61
N PHE A 120 22.16 -5.90 -20.44
CA PHE A 120 22.38 -6.56 -19.16
C PHE A 120 21.37 -7.69 -18.92
N GLY A 121 20.09 -7.49 -19.26
CA GLY A 121 19.09 -8.55 -19.20
C GLY A 121 19.47 -9.76 -20.06
N TYR A 122 19.87 -9.50 -21.30
CA TYR A 122 20.37 -10.54 -22.21
C TYR A 122 21.63 -11.25 -21.66
N ALA A 123 22.56 -10.51 -21.05
CA ALA A 123 23.74 -11.10 -20.43
C ALA A 123 23.37 -12.03 -19.25
N VAL A 124 22.41 -11.63 -18.41
CA VAL A 124 21.89 -12.47 -17.32
C VAL A 124 21.25 -13.75 -17.86
N ASP A 125 20.49 -13.66 -18.95
CA ASP A 125 19.86 -14.84 -19.58
C ASP A 125 20.90 -15.84 -20.11
N ILE A 126 22.01 -15.34 -20.65
CA ILE A 126 23.14 -16.19 -21.08
C ILE A 126 23.83 -16.82 -19.86
N ASP A 127 24.12 -16.02 -18.84
CA ASP A 127 24.81 -16.47 -17.63
C ASP A 127 23.95 -17.44 -16.80
N ALA A 128 22.62 -17.44 -16.96
CA ALA A 128 21.70 -18.31 -16.25
C ALA A 128 22.00 -19.82 -16.44
N VAL A 129 22.61 -20.23 -17.56
CA VAL A 129 23.06 -21.62 -17.74
C VAL A 129 24.27 -21.92 -16.85
N ASN A 130 25.16 -20.96 -16.67
CA ASN A 130 26.40 -21.09 -15.90
C ASN A 130 26.18 -20.93 -14.39
N GLU A 131 25.15 -20.20 -13.99
CA GLU A 131 24.75 -20.08 -12.58
C GLU A 131 24.01 -21.31 -12.06
N LYS A 132 23.51 -22.18 -12.94
CA LYS A 132 22.98 -23.48 -12.51
C LYS A 132 24.09 -24.26 -11.85
N ARG A 133 23.77 -24.89 -10.72
CA ARG A 133 24.67 -25.84 -10.08
C ARG A 133 25.10 -26.85 -11.16
N PRO A 134 26.41 -27.02 -11.40
CA PRO A 134 26.85 -28.00 -12.38
C PRO A 134 26.32 -29.36 -11.94
N GLU A 135 25.81 -30.12 -12.89
CA GLU A 135 25.41 -31.51 -12.70
C GLU A 135 26.70 -32.35 -12.59
N GLY A 136 27.46 -32.14 -11.53
CA GLY A 136 28.67 -32.90 -11.24
C GLY A 136 28.32 -34.09 -10.38
N GLU A 137 28.30 -35.28 -10.98
CA GLU A 137 28.60 -36.60 -10.37
C GLU A 137 27.85 -36.95 -9.06
N GLY A 138 26.82 -36.18 -8.74
CA GLY A 138 26.05 -36.24 -7.50
C GLY A 138 24.84 -37.14 -7.62
N ASN A 139 24.40 -37.47 -8.84
CA ASN A 139 23.42 -38.53 -9.02
C ASN A 139 24.06 -39.92 -8.85
N GLU A 140 25.37 -40.06 -8.98
CA GLU A 140 26.10 -41.27 -8.56
C GLU A 140 26.50 -41.20 -7.08
N ALA A 141 26.93 -40.05 -6.55
CA ALA A 141 27.28 -39.93 -5.13
C ALA A 141 26.05 -39.90 -4.17
N ALA A 142 24.93 -39.30 -4.57
CA ALA A 142 23.67 -39.34 -3.81
C ALA A 142 22.95 -40.69 -3.97
N ALA A 143 23.02 -41.35 -5.15
CA ALA A 143 22.53 -42.72 -5.30
C ALA A 143 23.40 -43.74 -4.56
N ALA A 144 24.74 -43.57 -4.52
CA ALA A 144 25.65 -44.41 -3.74
C ALA A 144 25.49 -44.20 -2.22
N ALA A 145 25.17 -42.98 -1.78
CA ALA A 145 24.79 -42.74 -0.38
C ALA A 145 23.47 -43.44 -0.02
N ASP A 146 22.49 -43.42 -0.92
CA ASP A 146 21.20 -44.11 -0.75
C ASP A 146 21.34 -45.65 -0.80
N GLU A 147 22.24 -46.19 -1.63
CA GLU A 147 22.58 -47.62 -1.69
C GLU A 147 23.41 -48.10 -0.48
N CYS A 148 24.31 -47.27 0.05
CA CYS A 148 25.04 -47.54 1.29
C CYS A 148 24.13 -47.53 2.53
N VAL A 149 23.12 -46.66 2.56
CA VAL A 149 22.09 -46.64 3.62
C VAL A 149 21.16 -47.85 3.51
N ARG A 150 20.71 -48.22 2.30
CA ARG A 150 19.91 -49.45 2.08
C ARG A 150 20.64 -50.74 2.44
N SER A 151 21.94 -50.84 2.17
CA SER A 151 22.76 -52.01 2.53
C SER A 151 23.07 -52.09 4.03
N ARG A 152 23.16 -50.95 4.74
CA ARG A 152 23.30 -50.89 6.21
C ARG A 152 22.00 -51.13 6.97
N HIS A 153 20.85 -50.90 6.33
CA HIS A 153 19.52 -51.29 6.82
C HIS A 153 19.02 -52.58 6.15
N ARG A 154 19.88 -53.61 6.07
CA ARG A 154 19.37 -54.98 6.05
C ARG A 154 19.05 -55.33 7.52
N PRO A 155 17.77 -55.39 7.93
CA PRO A 155 17.45 -55.83 9.27
C PRO A 155 18.00 -57.25 9.44
N ALA A 156 18.90 -57.42 10.41
CA ALA A 156 19.36 -58.73 10.84
C ALA A 156 18.24 -59.40 11.64
N THR A 157 17.12 -59.73 11.00
CA THR A 157 16.18 -60.72 11.52
C THR A 157 16.75 -62.09 11.21
N ARG A 158 17.70 -62.44 12.09
CA ARG A 158 17.91 -63.76 12.67
C ARG A 158 16.90 -64.80 12.20
N ASP A 159 17.44 -65.88 11.66
CA ASP A 159 16.75 -67.14 11.40
C ASP A 159 15.83 -67.52 12.57
N PHE A 160 14.53 -67.44 12.33
CA PHE A 160 13.55 -68.31 12.97
C PHE A 160 12.67 -68.83 11.84
N ALA A 161 12.87 -70.10 11.51
CA ALA A 161 11.88 -70.87 10.81
C ALA A 161 10.58 -70.82 11.63
N GLU A 162 9.57 -70.12 11.11
CA GLU A 162 8.20 -70.38 11.48
C GLU A 162 7.56 -71.13 10.31
N ASP A 163 7.31 -72.41 10.55
CA ASP A 163 6.44 -73.24 9.76
C ASP A 163 5.10 -72.53 9.59
N ASN A 164 4.84 -71.98 8.41
CA ASN A 164 3.48 -71.64 8.00
C ASN A 164 3.24 -72.21 6.61
N SER A 165 2.95 -73.52 6.62
CA SER A 165 2.40 -74.25 5.48
C SER A 165 1.11 -73.56 5.01
N PRO A 166 0.93 -73.30 3.70
CA PRO A 166 -0.31 -72.75 3.20
C PRO A 166 -1.38 -73.84 3.33
N ALA A 167 -2.34 -73.65 4.25
CA ALA A 167 -3.51 -74.49 4.32
C ALA A 167 -4.33 -74.33 3.04
N ASP A 168 -4.37 -75.40 2.25
CA ASP A 168 -5.33 -75.62 1.19
C ASP A 168 -6.74 -75.33 1.69
N TYR A 169 -7.38 -74.29 1.14
CA TYR A 169 -8.82 -74.09 1.31
C TYR A 169 -9.52 -74.42 -0.01
N ASP A 170 -10.04 -75.64 -0.02
CA ASP A 170 -10.97 -76.24 -0.97
C ASP A 170 -12.21 -75.36 -1.14
N LYS A 171 -12.43 -74.84 -2.36
CA LYS A 171 -13.69 -74.19 -2.76
C LYS A 171 -14.57 -75.24 -3.41
N GLY A 172 -15.39 -75.91 -2.57
CA GLY A 172 -16.45 -76.79 -3.01
C GLY A 172 -17.78 -76.48 -2.34
N SER A 173 -18.64 -75.71 -3.01
CA SER A 173 -20.11 -75.83 -3.11
C SER A 173 -20.70 -74.60 -3.80
#